data_AF-A0A8T4DFB0-F1
#
_entry.id   AF-A0A8T4DFB0-F1
#
_cell.length_a   1.000
_cell.length_b   1.000
_cell.length_c   1.000
_cell.angle_alpha   90.00
_cell.angle_beta   90.00
_cell.angle_gamma   90.00
#
_symmetry.space_group_name_H-M   'P 1'
#
loop_
_entity.id
_entity.type
_entity.pdbx_description
1 polymer ?
#
loop_
_entity_poly.entity_id
_entity_poly.type
_entity_poly.pdbx_seq_one_letter_code
_entity_poly.pdbx_strand_id
1 'polypeptide(L)'
;MEERLKALEIAMERELDAKAFYLDASEKITNAYAQDMFRSFAKEEEKHLEKVKEMYKKLDAEKTWPKLITSIGDMVTVRTVSMDAVQVVDMATKDLEVSLEILKLGIEREERSMKFYHELAEKAIDPFEKRFFIALEHEERGHYLTLWDFREYLEDPEGWYSMKEGFRLDGG
;
A
#
# COMPACT_ATOMS: atom_id res chain seq x y z
N MET A 1 18.22 15.76 -15.08
CA MET A 1 18.85 14.49 -14.61
C MET A 1 18.87 14.45 -13.09
N GLU A 2 19.46 15.46 -12.46
CA GLU A 2 19.49 15.64 -10.99
C GLU A 2 18.11 15.56 -10.35
N GLU A 3 17.10 16.22 -10.91
CA GLU A 3 15.71 16.16 -10.40
C GLU A 3 15.11 14.75 -10.39
N ARG A 4 15.46 13.90 -11.36
CA ARG A 4 14.96 12.51 -11.46
C ARG A 4 15.60 11.61 -10.40
N LEU A 5 16.91 11.79 -10.17
CA LEU A 5 17.62 11.07 -9.11
C LEU A 5 17.09 11.49 -7.73
N LYS A 6 16.87 12.79 -7.52
CA LYS A 6 16.26 13.31 -6.29
C LYS A 6 14.85 12.77 -6.05
N ALA A 7 14.04 12.64 -7.11
CA ALA A 7 12.72 12.03 -6.99
C ALA A 7 12.80 10.56 -6.51
N LEU A 8 13.77 9.79 -7.02
CA LEU A 8 14.02 8.42 -6.58
C LEU A 8 14.60 8.35 -5.16
N GLU A 9 15.40 9.32 -4.73
CA GLU A 9 15.86 9.43 -3.33
C GLU A 9 14.70 9.63 -2.37
N ILE A 10 13.80 10.59 -2.69
CA ILE A 10 12.60 10.82 -1.90
C ILE A 10 11.73 9.57 -1.89
N ALA A 11 11.54 8.90 -3.03
CA ALA A 11 10.82 7.63 -3.09
C ALA A 11 11.43 6.58 -2.14
N MET A 12 12.76 6.41 -2.13
CA MET A 12 13.42 5.47 -1.20
C MET A 12 13.17 5.80 0.27
N GLU A 13 13.19 7.08 0.66
CA GLU A 13 12.87 7.50 2.03
C GLU A 13 11.42 7.18 2.38
N ARG A 14 10.50 7.44 1.44
CA ARG A 14 9.07 7.17 1.62
C ARG A 14 8.78 5.68 1.79
N GLU A 15 9.39 4.82 0.98
CA GLU A 15 9.25 3.36 1.09
C GLU A 15 9.82 2.83 2.41
N LEU A 16 10.95 3.37 2.86
CA LEU A 16 11.56 2.99 4.13
C LEU A 16 10.65 3.39 5.33
N ASP A 17 10.08 4.59 5.28
CA ASP A 17 9.16 5.09 6.30
C ASP A 17 7.82 4.32 6.31
N ALA A 18 7.33 3.88 5.14
CA ALA A 18 6.13 3.04 5.02
C ALA A 18 6.39 1.66 5.62
N LYS A 19 7.51 1.01 5.26
CA LYS A 19 7.94 -0.25 5.86
C LYS A 19 8.01 -0.17 7.38
N ALA A 20 8.66 0.87 7.92
CA ALA A 20 8.82 1.05 9.35
C ALA A 20 7.47 1.23 10.06
N PHE A 21 6.56 2.00 9.46
CA PHE A 21 5.20 2.18 9.96
C PHE A 21 4.44 0.85 10.02
N TYR A 22 4.51 0.03 8.97
CA TYR A 22 3.76 -1.23 8.94
C TYR A 22 4.32 -2.29 9.91
N LEU A 23 5.63 -2.31 10.14
CA LEU A 23 6.20 -3.14 11.19
C LEU A 23 5.70 -2.70 12.58
N ASP A 24 5.74 -1.41 12.88
CA ASP A 24 5.23 -0.85 14.15
C ASP A 24 3.72 -1.09 14.34
N ALA A 25 2.93 -0.90 13.28
CA ALA A 25 1.49 -1.22 13.27
C ALA A 25 1.22 -2.69 13.61
N SER A 26 2.01 -3.61 13.05
CA SER A 26 1.89 -5.05 13.30
C SER A 26 2.23 -5.46 14.73
N GLU A 27 2.95 -4.63 15.48
CA GLU A 27 3.28 -4.88 16.90
C GLU A 27 2.22 -4.30 17.84
N LYS A 28 1.54 -3.23 17.43
CA LYS A 28 0.55 -2.52 18.26
C LYS A 28 -0.85 -3.13 18.20
N ILE A 29 -1.22 -3.74 17.07
CA ILE A 29 -2.53 -4.36 16.91
C ILE A 29 -2.51 -5.79 17.43
N THR A 30 -3.59 -6.20 18.13
CA THR A 30 -3.73 -7.53 18.74
C THR A 30 -4.41 -8.55 17.81
N ASN A 31 -5.15 -8.07 16.80
CA ASN A 31 -5.83 -8.93 15.84
C ASN A 31 -4.85 -9.63 14.88
N ALA A 32 -4.83 -10.96 14.89
CA ALA A 32 -3.89 -11.76 14.09
C ALA A 32 -3.99 -11.49 12.58
N TYR A 33 -5.20 -11.35 12.04
CA TYR A 33 -5.41 -11.03 10.62
C TYR A 33 -4.78 -9.67 10.26
N ALA A 34 -5.01 -8.65 11.08
CA ALA A 34 -4.41 -7.33 10.90
C ALA A 34 -2.89 -7.36 11.04
N GLN A 35 -2.35 -8.09 12.02
CA GLN A 35 -0.91 -8.27 12.17
C GLN A 35 -0.29 -8.87 10.91
N ASP A 36 -0.88 -9.93 10.37
CA ASP A 36 -0.41 -10.59 9.14
C ASP A 36 -0.54 -9.68 7.91
N MET A 37 -1.62 -8.91 7.82
CA MET A 37 -1.81 -7.88 6.80
C MET A 37 -0.67 -6.86 6.82
N PHE A 38 -0.42 -6.22 7.96
CA PHE A 38 0.64 -5.21 8.10
C PHE A 38 2.04 -5.79 7.89
N ARG A 39 2.30 -7.02 8.32
CA ARG A 39 3.56 -7.72 8.01
C ARG A 39 3.72 -8.00 6.51
N SER A 40 2.62 -8.18 5.77
CA SER A 40 2.67 -8.33 4.32
C SER A 40 3.03 -7.00 3.65
N PHE A 41 2.37 -5.91 4.01
CA PHE A 41 2.69 -4.59 3.47
C PHE A 41 4.14 -4.21 3.73
N ALA A 42 4.66 -4.43 4.94
CA ALA A 42 6.07 -4.20 5.22
C ALA A 42 7.04 -4.97 4.30
N LYS A 43 6.66 -6.16 3.82
CA LYS A 43 7.45 -6.93 2.84
C LYS A 43 7.26 -6.40 1.42
N GLU A 44 6.07 -5.92 1.08
CA GLU A 44 5.76 -5.27 -0.19
C GLU A 44 6.56 -3.95 -0.33
N GLU A 45 6.58 -3.11 0.71
CA GLU A 45 7.40 -1.87 0.72
C GLU A 45 8.91 -2.14 0.66
N GLU A 46 9.37 -3.27 1.19
CA GLU A 46 10.77 -3.68 1.02
C GLU A 46 11.09 -3.96 -0.45
N LYS A 47 10.17 -4.63 -1.18
CA LYS A 47 10.33 -4.87 -2.63
C LYS A 47 10.27 -3.56 -3.41
N HIS A 48 9.37 -2.65 -3.05
CA HIS A 48 9.29 -1.31 -3.65
C HIS A 48 10.61 -0.55 -3.46
N LEU A 49 11.13 -0.50 -2.23
CA LEU A 49 12.42 0.13 -1.90
C LEU A 49 13.57 -0.47 -2.71
N GLU A 50 13.66 -1.78 -2.81
CA GLU A 50 14.67 -2.48 -3.61
C GLU A 50 14.57 -2.11 -5.10
N LYS A 51 13.35 -2.03 -5.63
CA LYS A 51 13.11 -1.65 -7.02
C LYS A 51 13.48 -0.20 -7.30
N VAL A 52 13.11 0.73 -6.41
CA VAL A 52 13.50 2.15 -6.53
C VAL A 52 15.03 2.28 -6.48
N LYS A 53 15.72 1.57 -5.57
CA LYS A 53 17.20 1.51 -5.52
C LYS A 53 17.80 0.99 -6.83
N GLU A 54 17.21 -0.03 -7.42
CA GLU A 54 17.64 -0.58 -8.71
C GLU A 54 17.51 0.48 -9.82
N MET A 55 16.39 1.18 -9.88
CA MET A 55 16.14 2.24 -10.87
C MET A 55 17.10 3.42 -10.67
N TYR A 56 17.35 3.83 -9.42
CA TYR A 56 18.32 4.88 -9.10
C TYR A 56 19.71 4.53 -9.62
N LYS A 57 20.21 3.32 -9.31
CA LYS A 57 21.54 2.88 -9.75
C LYS A 57 21.68 2.85 -11.26
N LYS A 58 20.68 2.29 -11.96
CA LYS A 58 20.66 2.23 -13.43
C LYS A 58 20.62 3.62 -14.04
N LEU A 59 19.76 4.49 -13.53
CA LEU A 59 19.61 5.85 -14.02
C LEU A 59 20.87 6.69 -13.76
N ASP A 60 21.55 6.49 -12.64
CA ASP A 60 22.80 7.20 -12.35
C ASP A 60 23.96 6.70 -13.21
N ALA A 61 24.09 5.39 -13.41
CA ALA A 61 25.18 4.82 -14.20
C ALA A 61 25.00 5.03 -15.72
N GLU A 62 23.79 4.76 -16.24
CA GLU A 62 23.53 4.69 -17.68
C GLU A 62 22.86 5.96 -18.23
N LYS A 63 22.44 6.88 -17.34
CA LYS A 63 21.71 8.12 -17.67
C LYS A 63 20.44 7.89 -18.51
N THR A 64 19.93 6.66 -18.52
CA THR A 64 18.74 6.22 -19.26
C THR A 64 17.89 5.30 -18.40
N TRP A 65 16.58 5.30 -18.65
CA TRP A 65 15.66 4.38 -17.96
C TRP A 65 15.70 2.99 -18.58
N PRO A 66 15.68 1.93 -17.77
CA PRO A 66 15.63 0.57 -18.28
C PRO A 66 14.30 0.31 -19.02
N LYS A 67 14.41 -0.26 -20.22
CA LYS A 67 13.25 -0.56 -21.08
C LYS A 67 12.42 -1.77 -20.61
N LEU A 68 12.96 -2.56 -19.69
CA LEU A 68 12.32 -3.74 -19.11
C LEU A 68 12.27 -3.56 -17.59
N ILE A 69 11.05 -3.45 -17.06
CA ILE A 69 10.76 -3.49 -15.64
C ILE A 69 10.03 -4.82 -15.42
N THR A 70 10.69 -5.76 -14.74
CA THR A 70 10.24 -7.15 -14.64
C THR A 70 9.11 -7.34 -13.64
N SER A 71 9.07 -6.53 -12.57
CA SER A 71 7.98 -6.39 -11.59
C SER A 71 8.34 -5.24 -10.63
N ILE A 72 7.33 -4.61 -10.01
CA ILE A 72 7.50 -3.64 -8.92
C ILE A 72 7.13 -4.29 -7.58
N GLY A 73 6.04 -5.07 -7.56
CA GLY A 73 5.67 -5.98 -6.47
C GLY A 73 5.22 -7.34 -7.01
N ASP A 74 4.48 -8.09 -6.19
CA ASP A 74 3.72 -9.25 -6.67
C ASP A 74 2.51 -8.76 -7.50
N MET A 75 1.60 -9.65 -7.93
CA MET A 75 0.32 -9.15 -8.46
C MET A 75 -0.38 -8.36 -7.35
N VAL A 76 -0.83 -7.12 -7.65
CA VAL A 76 -1.64 -6.31 -6.72
C VAL A 76 -2.83 -7.17 -6.26
N THR A 77 -2.78 -7.64 -5.02
CA THR A 77 -3.88 -8.41 -4.42
C THR A 77 -4.58 -7.54 -3.41
N VAL A 78 -5.79 -7.10 -3.74
CA VAL A 78 -6.68 -6.51 -2.73
C VAL A 78 -7.11 -7.64 -1.81
N ARG A 79 -6.58 -7.67 -0.59
CA ARG A 79 -7.01 -8.63 0.42
C ARG A 79 -8.34 -8.15 0.95
N THR A 80 -9.41 -8.82 0.55
CA THR A 80 -10.72 -8.58 1.17
C THR A 80 -10.75 -9.24 2.53
N VAL A 81 -11.51 -8.64 3.45
CA VAL A 81 -11.78 -9.21 4.77
C VAL A 81 -12.37 -10.62 4.59
N SER A 82 -11.72 -11.64 5.17
CA SER A 82 -12.12 -13.06 5.09
C SER A 82 -12.87 -13.52 6.34
N MET A 83 -13.35 -14.77 6.34
CA MET A 83 -14.02 -15.37 7.49
C MET A 83 -13.14 -15.42 8.76
N ASP A 84 -11.81 -15.27 8.66
CA ASP A 84 -10.95 -15.21 9.85
C ASP A 84 -11.05 -13.86 10.59
N ALA A 85 -11.44 -12.81 9.88
CA ALA A 85 -11.79 -11.54 10.50
C ALA A 85 -13.11 -11.62 11.31
N VAL A 86 -13.92 -12.68 11.15
CA VAL A 86 -15.16 -12.89 11.91
C VAL A 86 -14.91 -13.03 13.42
N GLN A 87 -13.68 -13.35 13.85
CA GLN A 87 -13.32 -13.34 15.27
C GLN A 87 -13.22 -11.93 15.88
N VAL A 88 -13.38 -10.86 15.09
CA VAL A 88 -13.35 -9.45 15.52
C VAL A 88 -14.52 -9.07 16.44
N VAL A 89 -15.59 -9.88 16.48
CA VAL A 89 -16.80 -9.61 17.27
C VAL A 89 -16.54 -9.63 18.80
N ASP A 90 -15.35 -10.03 19.25
CA ASP A 90 -14.95 -10.03 20.67
C ASP A 90 -13.64 -9.25 20.93
N MET A 91 -13.49 -8.07 20.32
CA MET A 91 -12.37 -7.16 20.60
C MET A 91 -12.70 -6.22 21.76
N ALA A 92 -11.76 -6.03 22.70
CA ALA A 92 -11.90 -5.02 23.74
C ALA A 92 -12.00 -3.62 23.10
N THR A 93 -12.87 -2.74 23.63
CA THR A 93 -13.12 -1.40 23.07
C THR A 93 -11.84 -0.60 22.82
N LYS A 94 -10.88 -0.71 23.73
CA LYS A 94 -9.57 -0.04 23.61
C LYS A 94 -8.74 -0.56 22.42
N ASP A 95 -8.75 -1.86 22.18
CA ASP A 95 -8.02 -2.46 21.06
C ASP A 95 -8.68 -2.08 19.72
N LEU A 96 -10.01 -1.93 19.71
CA LEU A 96 -10.76 -1.45 18.55
C LEU A 96 -10.41 0.01 18.22
N GLU A 97 -10.41 0.90 19.22
CA GLU A 97 -10.03 2.30 19.05
C GLU A 97 -8.60 2.43 18.48
N VAL A 98 -7.64 1.70 19.04
CA VAL A 98 -6.25 1.68 18.57
C VAL A 98 -6.16 1.16 17.13
N SER A 99 -6.88 0.09 16.80
CA SER A 99 -6.90 -0.48 15.45
C SER A 99 -7.46 0.51 14.43
N LEU A 100 -8.56 1.19 14.76
CA LEU A 100 -9.18 2.21 13.90
C LEU A 100 -8.26 3.41 13.69
N GLU A 101 -7.54 3.87 14.71
CA GLU A 101 -6.57 4.96 14.59
C GLU A 101 -5.40 4.59 13.66
N ILE A 102 -4.83 3.41 13.85
CA ILE A 102 -3.72 2.91 13.01
C ILE A 102 -4.17 2.74 11.55
N LEU A 103 -5.37 2.20 11.31
CA LEU A 103 -5.92 2.06 9.97
C LEU A 103 -6.14 3.41 9.28
N LYS A 104 -6.67 4.41 10.00
CA LYS A 104 -6.82 5.78 9.48
C LYS A 104 -5.47 6.37 9.09
N LEU A 105 -4.45 6.23 9.94
CA LEU A 105 -3.10 6.70 9.64
C LEU A 105 -2.48 5.96 8.43
N GLY A 106 -2.73 4.65 8.30
CA GLY A 106 -2.32 3.88 7.14
C GLY A 106 -2.96 4.39 5.85
N ILE A 107 -4.29 4.57 5.85
CA ILE A 107 -5.04 5.11 4.71
C ILE A 107 -4.47 6.47 4.27
N GLU A 108 -4.25 7.39 5.21
CA GLU A 108 -3.68 8.70 4.89
C GLU A 108 -2.25 8.61 4.34
N ARG A 109 -1.46 7.63 4.79
CA ARG A 109 -0.11 7.39 4.25
C ARG A 109 -0.19 6.92 2.81
N GLU A 110 -1.09 5.98 2.51
CA GLU A 110 -1.29 5.46 1.16
C GLU A 110 -1.80 6.53 0.20
N GLU A 111 -2.76 7.36 0.61
CA GLU A 111 -3.23 8.49 -0.20
C GLU A 111 -2.08 9.45 -0.56
N ARG A 112 -1.18 9.72 0.39
CA ARG A 112 0.01 10.55 0.14
C ARG A 112 1.02 9.86 -0.78
N SER A 113 1.20 8.54 -0.67
CA SER A 113 2.09 7.77 -1.56
C SER A 113 1.54 7.71 -2.99
N MET A 114 0.26 7.37 -3.15
CA MET A 114 -0.44 7.39 -4.43
C MET A 114 -0.33 8.75 -5.12
N LYS A 115 -0.64 9.84 -4.39
CA LYS A 115 -0.51 11.20 -4.92
C LYS A 115 0.92 11.53 -5.35
N PHE A 116 1.90 11.17 -4.54
CA PHE A 116 3.31 11.41 -4.84
C PHE A 116 3.73 10.71 -6.15
N TYR A 117 3.41 9.43 -6.29
CA TYR A 117 3.75 8.66 -7.48
C TYR A 117 2.98 9.12 -8.72
N HIS A 118 1.72 9.50 -8.56
CA HIS A 118 0.93 10.12 -9.62
C HIS A 118 1.60 11.39 -10.16
N GLU A 119 1.97 12.32 -9.27
CA GLU A 119 2.62 13.57 -9.66
C GLU A 119 3.98 13.35 -10.35
N LEU A 120 4.73 12.30 -9.97
CA LEU A 120 5.97 11.92 -10.67
C LEU A 120 5.67 11.34 -12.06
N ALA A 121 4.64 10.51 -12.18
CA ALA A 121 4.20 9.96 -13.46
C ALA A 121 3.70 11.04 -14.43
N GLU A 122 3.05 12.09 -13.95
CA GLU A 122 2.61 13.24 -14.76
C GLU A 122 3.79 14.05 -15.30
N LYS A 123 4.85 14.21 -14.49
CA LYS A 123 6.06 14.97 -14.87
C LYS A 123 7.03 14.16 -15.75
N ALA A 124 6.87 12.83 -15.79
CA ALA A 124 7.75 11.95 -16.55
C ALA A 124 7.59 12.12 -18.07
N ILE A 125 8.71 12.44 -18.73
CA ILE A 125 8.79 12.51 -20.20
C ILE A 125 9.07 11.14 -20.80
N ASP A 126 9.89 10.34 -20.11
CA ASP A 126 10.23 8.99 -20.57
C ASP A 126 9.06 8.02 -20.28
N PRO A 127 8.59 7.26 -21.29
CA PRO A 127 7.44 6.38 -21.11
C PRO A 127 7.72 5.22 -20.13
N PHE A 128 8.96 4.78 -19.95
CA PHE A 128 9.33 3.75 -18.99
C PHE A 128 9.37 4.29 -17.57
N GLU A 129 9.87 5.51 -17.37
CA GLU A 129 9.77 6.23 -16.09
C GLU A 129 8.31 6.44 -15.68
N LYS A 130 7.48 6.91 -16.62
CA LYS A 130 6.05 7.11 -16.37
C LYS A 130 5.37 5.81 -15.92
N ARG A 131 5.64 4.71 -16.64
CA ARG A 131 5.09 3.40 -16.31
C ARG A 131 5.56 2.90 -14.94
N PHE A 132 6.81 3.17 -14.58
CA PHE A 132 7.36 2.81 -13.27
C PHE A 132 6.56 3.44 -12.14
N PHE A 133 6.37 4.77 -12.18
CA PHE A 133 5.64 5.47 -11.13
C PHE A 133 4.14 5.14 -11.12
N ILE A 134 3.52 4.94 -12.29
CA ILE A 134 2.14 4.43 -12.35
C ILE A 134 2.02 3.07 -11.67
N ALA A 135 2.98 2.17 -11.89
CA ALA A 135 2.92 0.86 -11.28
C ALA A 135 3.10 0.92 -9.75
N LEU A 136 3.98 1.79 -9.22
CA LEU A 136 4.03 2.04 -7.76
C LEU A 136 2.70 2.60 -7.23
N GLU A 137 2.12 3.62 -7.88
CA GLU A 137 0.80 4.17 -7.52
C GLU A 137 -0.29 3.06 -7.44
N HIS A 138 -0.24 2.08 -8.35
CA HIS A 138 -1.18 0.97 -8.36
C HIS A 138 -0.96 -0.04 -7.22
N GLU A 139 0.29 -0.29 -6.80
CA GLU A 139 0.59 -1.11 -5.62
C GLU A 139 0.06 -0.41 -4.35
N GLU A 140 0.36 0.89 -4.16
CA GLU A 140 -0.14 1.67 -3.01
C GLU A 140 -1.68 1.72 -2.97
N ARG A 141 -2.32 1.77 -4.14
CA ARG A 141 -3.77 1.67 -4.22
C ARG A 141 -4.30 0.33 -3.70
N GLY A 142 -3.55 -0.76 -3.90
CA GLY A 142 -3.87 -2.07 -3.34
C GLY A 142 -3.84 -2.07 -1.81
N HIS A 143 -2.80 -1.46 -1.22
CA HIS A 143 -2.70 -1.25 0.23
C HIS A 143 -3.86 -0.41 0.74
N TYR A 144 -4.12 0.74 0.11
CA TYR A 144 -5.24 1.63 0.44
C TYR A 144 -6.57 0.90 0.50
N LEU A 145 -6.91 0.14 -0.55
CA LEU A 145 -8.19 -0.55 -0.64
C LEU A 145 -8.35 -1.63 0.43
N THR A 146 -7.26 -2.31 0.76
CA THR A 146 -7.23 -3.33 1.81
C THR A 146 -7.42 -2.71 3.20
N LEU A 147 -6.73 -1.61 3.50
CA LEU A 147 -6.87 -0.87 4.76
C LEU A 147 -8.27 -0.30 4.91
N TRP A 148 -8.80 0.30 3.84
CA TRP A 148 -10.16 0.85 3.81
C TRP A 148 -11.19 -0.23 4.05
N ASP A 149 -11.11 -1.37 3.33
CA ASP A 149 -12.05 -2.49 3.49
C ASP A 149 -12.09 -3.01 4.93
N PHE A 150 -10.91 -3.14 5.56
CA PHE A 150 -10.82 -3.60 6.94
C PHE A 150 -11.31 -2.55 7.95
N ARG A 151 -11.03 -1.26 7.74
CA ARG A 151 -11.58 -0.20 8.57
C ARG A 151 -13.10 -0.18 8.53
N GLU A 152 -13.70 -0.24 7.33
CA GLU A 152 -15.17 -0.24 7.19
C GLU A 152 -15.78 -1.45 7.90
N TYR A 153 -15.14 -2.62 7.82
CA TYR A 153 -15.55 -3.79 8.59
C TYR A 153 -15.47 -3.59 10.10
N LEU A 154 -14.42 -2.94 10.62
CA LEU A 154 -14.29 -2.65 12.05
C LEU A 154 -15.29 -1.59 12.55
N GLU A 155 -15.64 -0.60 11.72
CA GLU A 155 -16.55 0.49 12.11
C GLU A 155 -18.02 0.08 12.09
N ASP A 156 -18.44 -0.67 11.07
CA ASP A 156 -19.82 -1.16 10.94
C ASP A 156 -19.85 -2.54 10.24
N PRO A 157 -19.68 -3.64 10.99
CA PRO A 157 -19.71 -4.99 10.42
C PRO A 157 -21.02 -5.29 9.68
N GLU A 158 -22.18 -4.89 10.22
CA GLU A 158 -23.50 -5.16 9.62
C GLU A 158 -23.68 -4.39 8.30
N GLY A 159 -23.32 -3.11 8.28
CA GLY A 159 -23.32 -2.29 7.07
C GLY A 159 -22.34 -2.81 6.03
N TRP A 160 -21.13 -3.22 6.44
CA TRP A 160 -20.14 -3.82 5.55
C TRP A 160 -20.66 -5.10 4.88
N TYR A 161 -21.27 -6.03 5.64
CA TYR A 161 -21.87 -7.24 5.07
C TYR A 161 -22.98 -6.90 4.07
N SER A 162 -23.86 -5.97 4.41
CA SER A 162 -24.95 -5.53 3.54
C SER A 162 -24.43 -4.96 2.21
N MET A 163 -23.36 -4.15 2.24
CA MET A 163 -22.71 -3.65 1.04
C MET A 163 -22.12 -4.78 0.20
N LYS A 164 -21.40 -5.73 0.81
CA LYS A 164 -20.75 -6.84 0.09
C LYS A 164 -21.75 -7.83 -0.50
N GLU A 165 -22.88 -8.08 0.17
CA GLU A 165 -23.96 -8.90 -0.38
C GLU A 165 -24.65 -8.21 -1.56
N GLY A 166 -24.91 -6.90 -1.48
CA GLY A 166 -25.46 -6.13 -2.60
C GLY A 166 -24.60 -6.21 -3.87
N PHE A 167 -23.28 -6.03 -3.73
CA PHE A 167 -22.34 -6.19 -4.85
C PHE A 167 -22.30 -7.61 -5.45
N ARG A 168 -22.66 -8.65 -4.68
CA ARG A 168 -22.74 -10.03 -5.18
C ARG A 168 -24.01 -10.28 -6.00
N LEU A 169 -25.08 -9.51 -5.78
CA LEU A 169 -26.36 -9.70 -6.47
C LEU A 169 -26.42 -8.96 -7.82
N ASP A 170 -25.65 -7.89 -8.00
CA ASP A 170 -25.65 -7.06 -9.22
C ASP A 170 -24.67 -7.55 -10.32
N GLY A 171 -23.93 -8.64 -10.07
CA GLY A 171 -22.91 -9.19 -10.98
C GLY A 171 -23.30 -10.46 -11.74
N GLY A 172 -24.60 -10.79 -11.83
CA GLY A 172 -25.14 -11.94 -12.55
C GLY A 172 -25.35 -11.72 -14.04
#